data_AF-A0A349B2D6-F1
#
_entry.id   AF-A0A349B2D6-F1
#
_cell.length_a   1.000
_cell.length_b   1.000
_cell.length_c   1.000
_cell.angle_alpha   90.00
_cell.angle_beta   90.00
_cell.angle_gamma   90.00
#
_symmetry.space_group_name_H-M   'P 1'
#
loop_
_entity.id
_entity.type
_entity.pdbx_description
1 polymer ?
#
loop_
_entity_poly.entity_id
_entity_poly.type
_entity_poly.pdbx_seq_one_letter_code
_entity_poly.pdbx_strand_id
1 'polypeptide(L)'
;GHAFYRVSYGPELQSALLDGLGDLAPLERYAVLDDAYGLTLRGDRRAGDLAATVQRIADVGETDLSVWQLAASSIEAIDRAASEDERPAVSAWVRRLLAPLAAELGDEVDPTDDDRTRAL
;
A
#
# COMPACT_ATOMS: atom_id res chain seq x y z
N GLY A 1 9.38 1.84 -12.93
CA GLY A 1 10.50 2.77 -13.10
C GLY A 1 11.60 2.11 -13.90
N HIS A 2 12.28 2.85 -14.77
CA HIS A 2 13.42 2.37 -15.56
C HIS A 2 14.78 2.62 -14.89
N ALA A 3 14.81 3.09 -13.63
CA ALA A 3 16.03 3.50 -12.95
C ALA A 3 16.25 2.74 -11.63
N PHE A 4 17.51 2.52 -11.28
CA PHE A 4 17.96 1.72 -10.13
C PHE A 4 18.35 2.60 -8.94
N TYR A 5 17.41 3.40 -8.44
CA TYR A 5 17.58 4.23 -7.24
C TYR A 5 16.25 4.33 -6.50
N ARG A 6 16.32 4.68 -5.21
CA ARG A 6 15.17 4.98 -4.37
C ARG A 6 15.15 6.46 -4.04
N VAL A 7 13.97 7.08 -4.01
CA VAL A 7 13.80 8.51 -3.75
C VAL A 7 13.26 8.74 -2.34
N SER A 8 13.90 9.65 -1.60
CA SER A 8 13.37 10.16 -0.33
C SER A 8 12.93 11.60 -0.53
N TYR A 9 11.63 11.84 -0.43
CA TYR A 9 11.04 13.17 -0.53
C TYR A 9 11.01 13.86 0.83
N GLY A 10 11.21 15.18 0.84
CA GLY A 10 10.89 16.01 2.01
C GLY A 10 9.38 15.97 2.32
N PRO A 11 8.95 16.34 3.54
CA PRO A 11 7.57 16.14 4.00
C PRO A 11 6.50 16.76 3.09
N GLU A 12 6.74 17.96 2.58
CA GLU A 12 5.81 18.70 1.73
C GLU A 12 5.66 18.05 0.36
N LEU A 13 6.78 17.62 -0.23
CA LEU A 13 6.81 16.98 -1.53
C LEU A 13 6.26 15.54 -1.45
N GLN A 14 6.50 14.85 -0.34
CA GLN A 14 5.87 13.56 -0.04
C GLN A 14 4.35 13.71 0.06
N SER A 15 3.85 14.75 0.75
CA SER A 15 2.40 15.01 0.83
C SER A 15 1.81 15.28 -0.55
N ALA A 16 2.42 16.19 -1.32
CA ALA A 16 1.93 16.52 -2.66
C ALA A 16 1.93 15.30 -3.61
N LEU A 17 2.96 14.45 -3.54
CA LEU A 17 3.02 13.20 -4.29
C LEU A 17 1.90 12.23 -3.88
N LEU A 18 1.65 12.14 -2.57
CA LEU A 18 0.62 11.30 -2.02
C LEU A 18 -0.80 11.78 -2.38
N ASP A 19 -1.00 13.11 -2.48
CA ASP A 19 -2.26 13.71 -2.90
C ASP A 19 -2.52 13.53 -4.42
N GLY A 20 -1.46 13.39 -5.22
CA GLY A 20 -1.50 13.17 -6.66
C GLY A 20 -1.45 11.70 -7.10
N LEU A 21 -1.55 10.73 -6.19
CA LEU A 21 -1.40 9.30 -6.52
C LEU A 21 -2.36 8.84 -7.63
N GLY A 22 -3.59 9.36 -7.67
CA GLY A 22 -4.59 8.99 -8.66
C GLY A 22 -4.19 9.33 -10.11
N ASP A 23 -3.30 10.31 -10.30
CA ASP A 23 -2.83 10.74 -11.61
C ASP A 23 -1.62 9.93 -12.12
N LEU A 24 -1.01 9.11 -11.24
CA LEU A 24 0.18 8.32 -11.56
C LEU A 24 -0.20 7.01 -12.26
N ALA A 25 0.68 6.50 -13.12
CA ALA A 25 0.54 5.15 -13.65
C ALA A 25 0.73 4.09 -12.53
N PRO A 26 0.18 2.87 -12.66
CA PRO A 26 0.35 1.81 -11.65
C PRO A 26 1.83 1.53 -11.31
N LEU A 27 2.70 1.54 -12.31
CA LEU A 27 4.15 1.33 -12.12
C LEU A 27 4.82 2.45 -11.30
N GLU A 28 4.28 3.68 -11.36
CA GLU A 28 4.77 4.82 -10.59
C GLU A 28 4.26 4.73 -9.15
N ARG A 29 2.98 4.40 -8.96
CA ARG A 29 2.42 4.12 -7.62
C ARG A 29 3.15 2.98 -6.91
N TYR A 30 3.46 1.91 -7.65
CA TYR A 30 4.32 0.82 -7.16
C TYR A 30 5.67 1.35 -6.66
N ALA A 31 6.34 2.20 -7.44
CA ALA A 31 7.64 2.75 -7.06
C ALA A 31 7.56 3.63 -5.80
N VAL A 32 6.50 4.45 -5.67
CA VAL A 32 6.26 5.25 -4.46
C VAL A 32 6.09 4.35 -3.23
N LEU A 33 5.35 3.25 -3.36
CA LEU A 33 5.17 2.29 -2.28
C LEU A 33 6.46 1.51 -1.97
N ASP A 34 7.25 1.10 -2.98
CA ASP A 34 8.52 0.38 -2.78
C ASP A 34 9.55 1.26 -2.07
N ASP A 35 9.61 2.54 -2.41
CA ASP A 35 10.49 3.49 -1.73
C ASP A 35 10.09 3.66 -0.26
N ALA A 36 8.80 3.84 0.03
CA ALA A 36 8.29 3.94 1.40
C ALA A 36 8.55 2.65 2.20
N TYR A 37 8.32 1.49 1.59
CA TYR A 37 8.58 0.17 2.17
C TYR A 37 10.07 -0.01 2.49
N GLY A 38 10.94 0.23 1.51
CA GLY A 38 12.38 0.09 1.65
C GLY A 38 12.98 1.03 2.70
N LEU A 39 12.51 2.28 2.78
CA LEU A 39 12.92 3.23 3.82
C LEU A 39 12.49 2.77 5.22
N THR A 40 11.29 2.19 5.33
CA THR A 40 10.78 1.66 6.61
C THR A 40 11.61 0.47 7.08
N LEU A 41 11.96 -0.47 6.19
CA LEU A 41 12.82 -1.61 6.53
C LEU A 41 14.23 -1.19 6.99
N ARG A 42 14.73 -0.05 6.50
CA ARG A 42 16.02 0.51 6.92
C ARG A 42 15.95 1.27 8.24
N GLY A 43 14.75 1.53 8.76
CA GLY A 43 14.53 2.36 9.95
C GLY A 43 14.58 3.87 9.66
N ASP A 44 14.68 4.26 8.38
CA ASP A 44 14.74 5.67 7.95
C ASP A 44 13.35 6.32 7.89
N ARG A 45 12.28 5.52 7.98
CA ARG A 45 10.88 5.95 7.99
C ARG A 45 10.09 5.13 9.01
N ARG A 46 9.09 5.75 9.67
CA ARG A 46 8.28 5.05 10.68
C ARG A 46 7.24 4.17 10.00
N ALA A 47 6.88 3.05 10.65
CA ALA A 47 5.82 2.17 10.17
C ALA A 47 4.46 2.89 10.01
N GLY A 48 4.18 3.89 10.84
CA GLY A 48 2.99 4.73 10.68
C GLY A 48 2.97 5.53 9.37
N ASP A 49 4.12 5.98 8.87
CA ASP A 49 4.20 6.69 7.59
C ASP A 49 3.97 5.74 6.41
N LEU A 50 4.43 4.49 6.54
CA LEU A 50 4.13 3.42 5.59
C LEU A 50 2.65 3.07 5.59
N ALA A 51 2.02 2.95 6.77
CA ALA A 51 0.58 2.72 6.89
C ALA A 51 -0.21 3.85 6.22
N ALA A 52 0.21 5.10 6.40
CA ALA A 52 -0.40 6.26 5.77
C ALA A 52 -0.21 6.29 4.24
N THR A 53 0.87 5.68 3.73
CA THR A 53 1.10 5.51 2.29
C THR A 53 0.17 4.43 1.72
N VAL A 54 0.08 3.27 2.38
CA VAL A 54 -0.81 2.17 1.99
C VAL A 54 -2.27 2.61 2.00
N GLN A 55 -2.70 3.37 3.01
CA GLN A 55 -4.06 3.92 3.09
C GLN A 55 -4.39 4.76 1.85
N ARG A 56 -3.49 5.65 1.43
CA ARG A 56 -3.74 6.53 0.28
C ARG A 56 -3.74 5.79 -1.05
N ILE A 57 -2.94 4.73 -1.18
CA ILE A 57 -3.00 3.81 -2.33
C ILE A 57 -4.39 3.15 -2.41
N ALA A 58 -4.94 2.71 -1.28
CA ALA A 58 -6.29 2.16 -1.26
C ALA A 58 -7.36 3.25 -1.54
N ASP A 59 -7.21 4.46 -1.00
CA ASP A 59 -8.17 5.55 -1.14
C ASP A 59 -8.33 6.02 -2.61
N VAL A 60 -7.28 5.89 -3.45
CA VAL A 60 -7.38 6.20 -4.88
C VAL A 60 -8.03 5.09 -5.72
N GLY A 61 -8.50 4.02 -5.09
CA GLY A 61 -9.15 2.89 -5.76
C GLY A 61 -8.16 2.05 -6.57
N GLU A 62 -6.99 1.74 -6.00
CA GLU A 62 -6.00 0.90 -6.66
C GLU A 62 -6.57 -0.48 -7.02
N THR A 63 -6.30 -0.95 -8.25
CA THR A 63 -6.71 -2.25 -8.77
C THR A 63 -5.55 -3.06 -9.35
N ASP A 64 -4.35 -2.48 -9.48
CA ASP A 64 -3.21 -3.22 -10.00
C ASP A 64 -2.67 -4.24 -8.97
N LEU A 65 -2.65 -5.50 -9.39
CA LEU A 65 -2.17 -6.64 -8.61
C LEU A 65 -0.74 -6.45 -8.06
N SER A 66 0.19 -5.90 -8.84
CA SER A 66 1.57 -5.76 -8.38
C SER A 66 1.68 -4.71 -7.28
N VAL A 67 0.89 -3.65 -7.34
CA VAL A 67 0.78 -2.66 -6.25
C VAL A 67 0.18 -3.30 -5.00
N TRP A 68 -0.89 -4.08 -5.13
CA TRP A 68 -1.53 -4.76 -3.99
C TRP A 68 -0.65 -5.82 -3.32
N GLN A 69 0.13 -6.60 -4.09
CA GLN A 69 1.09 -7.56 -3.52
C GLN A 69 2.15 -6.87 -2.66
N LEU A 70 2.63 -5.71 -3.09
CA LEU A 70 3.56 -4.91 -2.31
C LEU A 70 2.87 -4.25 -1.10
N ALA A 71 1.60 -3.83 -1.24
CA ALA A 71 0.80 -3.32 -0.13
C ALA A 71 0.59 -4.39 0.95
N ALA A 72 0.32 -5.65 0.58
CA ALA A 72 0.24 -6.77 1.51
C ALA A 72 1.57 -6.99 2.26
N SER A 73 2.70 -6.97 1.54
CA SER A 73 4.04 -7.06 2.15
C SER A 73 4.32 -5.88 3.11
N SER A 74 3.81 -4.70 2.78
CA SER A 74 3.91 -3.50 3.61
C SER A 74 3.07 -3.59 4.88
N ILE A 75 1.84 -4.13 4.77
CA ILE A 75 0.96 -4.40 5.91
C ILE A 75 1.62 -5.39 6.88
N GLU A 76 2.25 -6.46 6.37
CA GLU A 76 3.00 -7.40 7.21
C GLU A 76 4.18 -6.73 7.94
N ALA A 77 4.88 -5.81 7.26
CA ALA A 77 5.95 -5.05 7.89
C ALA A 77 5.45 -4.10 8.99
N ILE A 78 4.28 -3.50 8.81
CA ILE A 78 3.63 -2.66 9.81
C ILE A 78 3.21 -3.50 11.03
N ASP A 79 2.58 -4.65 10.81
CA ASP A 79 2.16 -5.55 11.89
C ASP A 79 3.35 -6.04 12.72
N ARG A 80 4.45 -6.40 12.06
CA ARG A 80 5.67 -6.85 12.74
C ARG A 80 6.35 -5.74 13.55
N ALA A 81 6.21 -4.48 13.12
CA ALA A 81 6.77 -3.33 13.82
C ALA A 81 5.91 -2.87 15.01
N ALA A 82 4.65 -3.29 15.07
CA ALA A 82 3.72 -2.88 16.12
C ALA A 82 4.07 -3.50 17.48
N SER A 83 4.06 -2.67 18.51
CA SER A 83 4.11 -3.15 19.90
C SER A 83 2.83 -3.89 20.28
N GLU A 84 2.86 -4.63 21.39
CA GLU A 84 1.69 -5.39 21.87
C GLU A 84 0.45 -4.51 22.07
N ASP A 85 0.64 -3.29 22.57
CA ASP A 85 -0.44 -2.33 22.80
C ASP A 85 -1.01 -1.74 21.49
N GLU A 86 -0.21 -1.74 20.40
CA GLU A 86 -0.61 -1.19 19.09
C GLU A 86 -1.29 -2.24 18.20
N ARG A 87 -1.05 -3.54 18.42
CA ARG A 87 -1.63 -4.63 17.60
C ARG A 87 -3.14 -4.55 17.41
N PRO A 88 -3.97 -4.25 18.44
CA PRO A 88 -5.41 -4.08 18.23
C PRO A 88 -5.74 -2.95 17.26
N ALA A 89 -5.01 -1.83 17.33
CA ALA A 89 -5.22 -0.69 16.45
C ALA A 89 -4.82 -1.01 15.00
N VAL A 90 -3.69 -1.71 14.80
CA VAL A 90 -3.24 -2.18 13.49
C VAL A 90 -4.26 -3.15 12.88
N SER A 91 -4.72 -4.15 13.64
CA SER A 91 -5.74 -5.09 13.15
C SER A 91 -7.03 -4.40 12.73
N ALA A 92 -7.50 -3.43 13.54
CA ALA A 92 -8.68 -2.66 13.21
C ALA A 92 -8.50 -1.79 11.96
N TRP A 93 -7.29 -1.24 11.76
CA TRP A 93 -6.95 -0.50 10.55
C TRP A 93 -6.94 -1.39 9.31
N VAL A 94 -6.25 -2.54 9.35
CA VAL A 94 -6.20 -3.50 8.23
C VAL A 94 -7.61 -3.95 7.83
N ARG A 95 -8.47 -4.26 8.81
CA ARG A 95 -9.87 -4.64 8.52
C ARG A 95 -10.64 -3.53 7.81
N ARG A 96 -10.49 -2.27 8.24
CA ARG A 96 -11.16 -1.14 7.58
C ARG A 96 -10.61 -0.88 6.18
N LEU A 97 -9.29 -1.03 6.01
CA LEU A 97 -8.61 -0.86 4.74
C LEU A 97 -9.09 -1.88 3.69
N LEU A 98 -9.21 -3.15 4.08
CA LEU A 98 -9.54 -4.24 3.16
C LEU A 98 -11.04 -4.47 2.98
N ALA A 99 -11.89 -3.92 3.86
CA ALA A 99 -13.34 -4.13 3.77
C ALA A 99 -13.96 -3.72 2.42
N PRO A 100 -13.60 -2.58 1.79
CA PRO A 100 -14.12 -2.23 0.46
C PRO A 100 -13.68 -3.22 -0.61
N LEU A 101 -12.40 -3.61 -0.61
CA LEU A 101 -11.84 -4.57 -1.57
C LEU A 101 -12.52 -5.94 -1.44
N ALA A 102 -12.73 -6.41 -0.21
CA ALA A 102 -13.44 -7.66 0.05
C ALA A 102 -14.92 -7.60 -0.41
N ALA A 103 -15.58 -6.45 -0.26
CA ALA A 103 -16.95 -6.26 -0.74
C ALA A 103 -17.04 -6.22 -2.28
N GLU A 104 -16.00 -5.75 -2.96
CA GLU A 104 -15.92 -5.70 -4.42
C GLU A 104 -15.61 -7.08 -5.02
N LEU A 105 -14.63 -7.80 -4.46
CA LEU A 105 -14.23 -9.13 -4.95
C LEU A 105 -15.27 -10.21 -4.64
N GLY A 106 -16.03 -10.07 -3.54
CA GLY A 106 -16.98 -11.08 -3.10
C GLY A 106 -16.32 -12.37 -2.60
N ASP A 107 -17.13 -13.38 -2.25
CA ASP A 107 -16.67 -14.65 -1.70
C ASP A 107 -16.35 -15.72 -2.78
N GLU A 108 -16.71 -15.46 -4.04
CA GLU A 108 -16.51 -16.37 -5.18
C GLU A 108 -15.79 -15.63 -6.32
N VAL A 109 -14.78 -16.26 -6.92
CA VAL A 109 -14.11 -15.76 -8.12
C VAL A 109 -15.09 -15.78 -9.30
N ASP A 110 -15.32 -14.65 -9.96
CA ASP A 110 -16.18 -14.61 -11.14
C ASP A 110 -15.44 -15.25 -12.33
N PRO A 111 -16.05 -16.19 -13.07
CA PRO A 111 -15.42 -16.81 -14.24
C PRO A 111 -15.11 -15.81 -15.37
N THR A 112 -15.68 -14.61 -15.33
CA THR A 112 -15.41 -13.50 -16.26
C THR A 112 -14.35 -12.52 -15.78
N ASP A 113 -13.84 -12.66 -14.54
CA ASP A 113 -12.73 -11.86 -14.03
C ASP A 113 -11.49 -12.04 -14.90
N ASP A 114 -10.77 -10.92 -15.10
CA ASP A 114 -9.46 -10.99 -15.70
C ASP A 114 -8.45 -11.70 -14.78
N ASP A 115 -7.33 -12.13 -15.36
CA ASP A 115 -6.32 -12.91 -14.64
C ASP A 115 -5.70 -12.16 -13.46
N ARG A 116 -5.72 -10.82 -13.45
CA ARG A 116 -5.16 -10.03 -12.34
C ARG A 116 -6.15 -9.92 -11.19
N THR A 117 -7.42 -9.65 -11.47
CA THR A 117 -8.49 -9.62 -10.47
C THR A 117 -8.62 -10.96 -9.76
N ARG A 118 -8.53 -12.07 -10.49
CA ARG A 118 -8.56 -13.43 -9.92
C ARG A 118 -7.40 -13.73 -8.95
N ALA A 119 -6.29 -13.02 -9.08
CA ALA A 119 -5.06 -13.27 -8.32
C ALA A 119 -4.86 -12.31 -7.13
N LEU A 120 -5.78 -11.37 -6.92
CA LEU A 120 -5.88 -10.53 -5.71
C LEU A 120 -6.46 -11.34 -4.54
#